data_AF-A0A838J6U9-F1
#
_entry.id   AF-A0A838J6U9-F1
#
_cell.length_a   1.000
_cell.length_b   1.000
_cell.length_c   1.000
_cell.angle_alpha   90.00
_cell.angle_beta   90.00
_cell.angle_gamma   90.00
#
_symmetry.space_group_name_H-M   'P 1'
#
loop_
_entity.id
_entity.type
_entity.pdbx_description
1 polymer ?
#
loop_
_entity_poly.entity_id
_entity_poly.type
_entity_poly.pdbx_seq_one_letter_code
_entity_poly.pdbx_strand_id
1 'polypeptide(L)'
;MYERRWHHISLVAILLLAAFLNFFQLQLNGYGNMYYAAAVKSMLTSWHNFFFVSFDPGGFVTVDKPPLALWIQAASAKIFGFSGFSLLLPQALAGILSVYVLYRLVRRTFGPAAGLLAALALVLTPISVVMNRDNNMDTLLVLTLLLGAWCVLKASEMGSLRWLLLSVLLVGLGFNMKTLEAYLIVPAFGLLYLLGSPLSWGKRAVHLLLALLVLLVVSLSWLVAVDLTPASQRPYIGSSQANSEIELALGYNGLQRLTGMSRPGGDGGNRNVPPSSSSRSPSPSVAPAGSNLQPPSPSSGAPGGPGGGGANNPFSEGGSPSIL
;
A
#
# COMPACT_ATOMS: atom_id res chain seq x y z
N MET A 1 18.53 -4.11 -39.66
CA MET A 1 17.30 -4.83 -39.27
C MET A 1 17.49 -5.78 -38.08
N TYR A 2 18.65 -6.44 -37.94
CA TYR A 2 19.00 -7.30 -36.79
C TYR A 2 19.09 -6.57 -35.43
N GLU A 3 19.68 -5.37 -35.41
CA GLU A 3 19.77 -4.45 -34.26
C GLU A 3 18.42 -4.20 -33.55
N ARG A 4 17.30 -4.25 -34.26
CA ARG A 4 15.98 -4.01 -33.67
C ARG A 4 15.39 -5.24 -33.01
N ARG A 5 15.69 -6.45 -33.50
CA ARG A 5 14.99 -7.68 -33.08
C ARG A 5 15.40 -8.13 -31.69
N TRP A 6 16.69 -8.07 -31.36
CA TRP A 6 17.19 -8.53 -30.05
C TRP A 6 16.57 -7.75 -28.90
N HIS A 7 16.44 -6.42 -29.01
CA HIS A 7 15.82 -5.59 -27.98
C HIS A 7 14.37 -5.98 -27.66
N HIS A 8 13.59 -6.30 -28.70
CA HIS A 8 12.19 -6.70 -28.50
C HIS A 8 12.12 -8.10 -27.86
N ILE A 9 12.97 -9.02 -28.31
CA ILE A 9 13.07 -10.37 -27.71
C ILE A 9 13.48 -10.27 -26.24
N SER A 10 14.51 -9.48 -25.91
CA SER A 10 14.94 -9.26 -24.53
C SER A 10 13.86 -8.62 -23.68
N LEU A 11 13.15 -7.61 -24.20
CA LEU A 11 12.04 -7.01 -23.47
C LEU A 11 10.92 -8.02 -23.21
N VAL A 12 10.53 -8.81 -24.21
CA VAL A 12 9.52 -9.86 -24.05
C VAL A 12 9.98 -10.88 -23.00
N ALA A 13 11.24 -11.31 -23.04
CA ALA A 13 11.79 -12.22 -22.03
C ALA A 13 11.72 -11.62 -20.61
N ILE A 14 12.05 -10.33 -20.44
CA ILE A 14 11.95 -9.63 -19.15
C ILE A 14 10.49 -9.52 -18.70
N LEU A 15 9.55 -9.24 -19.59
CA LEU A 15 8.13 -9.16 -19.27
C LEU A 15 7.54 -10.54 -18.92
N LEU A 16 7.98 -11.60 -19.59
CA LEU A 16 7.63 -12.98 -19.24
C LEU A 16 8.21 -13.37 -17.89
N LEU A 17 9.43 -12.97 -17.57
CA LEU A 17 10.02 -13.15 -16.25
C LEU A 17 9.22 -12.39 -15.18
N ALA A 18 8.84 -11.14 -15.43
CA ALA A 18 7.99 -10.35 -14.54
C ALA A 18 6.64 -11.04 -14.32
N ALA A 19 6.01 -11.54 -15.39
CA ALA A 19 4.75 -12.26 -15.31
C ALA A 19 4.89 -13.56 -14.51
N PHE A 20 5.95 -14.33 -14.75
CA PHE A 20 6.25 -15.52 -13.97
C PHE A 20 6.41 -15.17 -12.49
N LEU A 21 7.27 -14.20 -12.13
CA LEU A 21 7.51 -13.83 -10.73
C LEU A 21 6.25 -13.29 -10.05
N ASN A 22 5.42 -12.50 -10.75
CA ASN A 22 4.20 -11.93 -10.18
C ASN A 22 3.06 -12.96 -10.05
N PHE A 23 2.99 -14.00 -10.90
CA PHE A 23 1.87 -14.95 -10.89
C PHE A 23 2.21 -16.35 -10.36
N PHE A 24 3.49 -16.73 -10.28
CA PHE A 24 3.89 -18.07 -9.87
C PHE A 24 3.40 -18.41 -8.46
N GLN A 25 2.53 -19.40 -8.32
CA GLN A 25 1.92 -19.79 -7.05
C GLN A 25 1.26 -18.62 -6.29
N LEU A 26 0.69 -17.64 -7.01
CA LEU A 26 0.08 -16.43 -6.41
C LEU A 26 -1.01 -16.77 -5.40
N GLN A 27 -1.75 -17.86 -5.61
CA GLN A 27 -2.79 -18.36 -4.71
C GLN A 27 -2.28 -18.72 -3.31
N LEU A 28 -0.99 -19.05 -3.15
CA LEU A 28 -0.42 -19.37 -1.84
C LEU A 28 -0.30 -18.15 -0.92
N ASN A 29 -0.39 -16.95 -1.47
CA ASN A 29 -0.40 -15.71 -0.69
C ASN A 29 -1.76 -15.48 0.01
N GLY A 30 -2.73 -16.37 -0.18
CA GLY A 30 -4.08 -16.22 0.38
C GLY A 30 -4.68 -14.89 -0.08
N TYR A 31 -5.17 -14.10 0.86
CA TYR A 31 -5.75 -12.78 0.58
C TYR A 31 -4.74 -11.61 0.65
N GLY A 32 -3.44 -11.88 0.87
CA GLY A 32 -2.45 -10.84 1.17
C GLY A 32 -2.75 -10.17 2.51
N ASN A 33 -2.84 -8.84 2.54
CA ASN A 33 -3.26 -8.10 3.72
C ASN A 33 -4.75 -8.31 4.03
N MET A 34 -5.02 -9.01 5.13
CA MET A 34 -6.38 -9.33 5.59
C MET A 34 -7.22 -8.08 5.89
N TYR A 35 -6.60 -6.97 6.27
CA TYR A 35 -7.30 -5.72 6.55
C TYR A 35 -7.99 -5.17 5.30
N TYR A 36 -7.26 -5.08 4.18
CA TYR A 36 -7.82 -4.63 2.91
C TYR A 36 -8.72 -5.68 2.26
N ALA A 37 -8.45 -6.98 2.47
CA ALA A 37 -9.31 -8.04 1.97
C ALA A 37 -10.71 -8.00 2.62
N ALA A 38 -10.78 -7.76 3.94
CA ALA A 38 -12.05 -7.58 4.64
C ALA A 38 -12.83 -6.36 4.12
N ALA A 39 -12.13 -5.24 3.90
CA ALA A 39 -12.73 -4.05 3.31
C ALA A 39 -13.29 -4.32 1.91
N VAL A 40 -12.52 -4.95 1.02
CA VAL A 40 -13.03 -5.31 -0.32
C VAL A 40 -14.23 -6.25 -0.22
N LYS A 41 -14.23 -7.22 0.69
CA LYS A 41 -15.40 -8.08 0.91
C LYS A 41 -16.63 -7.27 1.34
N SER A 42 -16.46 -6.32 2.26
CA SER A 42 -17.52 -5.41 2.69
C SER A 42 -18.01 -4.51 1.55
N MET A 43 -17.10 -3.98 0.73
CA MET A 43 -17.43 -3.15 -0.43
C MET A 43 -18.29 -3.89 -1.47
N LEU A 44 -18.23 -5.22 -1.52
CA LEU A 44 -19.08 -6.02 -2.41
C LEU A 44 -20.53 -6.17 -1.92
N THR A 45 -20.84 -5.84 -0.66
CA THR A 45 -22.19 -6.02 -0.10
C THR A 45 -23.12 -4.85 -0.40
N SER A 46 -22.60 -3.63 -0.56
CA SER A 46 -23.43 -2.45 -0.83
C SER A 46 -22.65 -1.33 -1.52
N TRP A 47 -23.36 -0.45 -2.23
CA TRP A 47 -22.79 0.77 -2.80
C TRP A 47 -22.27 1.75 -1.75
N HIS A 48 -22.88 1.76 -0.56
CA HIS A 48 -22.44 2.58 0.58
C HIS A 48 -21.05 2.13 1.04
N ASN A 49 -20.86 0.84 1.31
CA ASN A 49 -19.57 0.29 1.70
C ASN A 49 -18.53 0.44 0.59
N PHE A 50 -18.93 0.27 -0.67
CA PHE A 50 -18.06 0.49 -1.83
C PHE A 50 -17.53 1.93 -1.89
N PHE A 51 -18.42 2.93 -1.76
CA PHE A 51 -18.05 4.33 -1.86
C PHE A 51 -17.16 4.78 -0.70
N PHE A 52 -17.51 4.40 0.53
CA PHE A 52 -16.80 4.82 1.75
C PHE A 52 -15.62 3.92 2.13
N VAL A 53 -15.33 2.87 1.35
CA VAL A 53 -14.33 1.84 1.67
C VAL A 53 -14.44 1.32 3.09
N SER A 54 -15.67 0.94 3.46
CA SER A 54 -15.97 0.38 4.78
C SER A 54 -15.20 -0.92 5.00
N PHE A 55 -14.60 -1.06 6.18
CA PHE A 55 -13.90 -2.26 6.61
C PHE A 55 -14.89 -3.38 6.96
N ASP A 56 -16.02 -3.05 7.57
CA ASP A 56 -17.01 -4.00 8.07
C ASP A 56 -18.31 -3.97 7.25
N PRO A 57 -19.09 -5.08 7.19
CA PRO A 57 -20.32 -5.14 6.41
C PRO A 57 -21.42 -4.19 6.86
N GLY A 58 -21.41 -3.79 8.14
CA GLY A 58 -22.39 -2.87 8.73
C GLY A 58 -22.17 -1.40 8.38
N GLY A 59 -21.03 -1.06 7.77
CA GLY A 59 -20.73 0.32 7.42
C GLY A 59 -20.30 1.17 8.61
N PHE A 60 -19.68 0.57 9.63
CA PHE A 60 -19.33 1.29 10.87
C PHE A 60 -18.00 2.03 10.80
N VAL A 61 -16.96 1.46 10.17
CA VAL A 61 -15.61 2.06 10.14
C VAL A 61 -14.98 1.94 8.74
N THR A 62 -14.36 3.00 8.23
CA THR A 62 -13.58 2.98 6.97
C THR A 62 -12.19 2.40 7.15
N VAL A 63 -11.54 2.02 6.06
CA VAL A 63 -10.08 1.82 6.08
C VAL A 63 -9.30 3.13 6.14
N ASP A 64 -8.02 3.06 6.53
CA ASP A 64 -7.13 4.23 6.66
C ASP A 64 -6.52 4.72 5.33
N LYS A 65 -7.19 4.45 4.19
CA LYS A 65 -6.66 4.68 2.85
C LYS A 65 -7.74 5.17 1.88
N PRO A 66 -7.40 6.08 0.94
CA PRO A 66 -8.31 6.51 -0.11
C PRO A 66 -8.69 5.37 -1.07
N PRO A 67 -9.73 5.56 -1.88
CA PRO A 67 -10.51 4.41 -2.32
C PRO A 67 -10.03 3.76 -3.61
N LEU A 68 -9.26 4.44 -4.45
CA LEU A 68 -9.11 4.07 -5.85
C LEU A 68 -8.48 2.69 -6.05
N ALA A 69 -7.44 2.37 -5.26
CA ALA A 69 -6.80 1.07 -5.33
C ALA A 69 -7.76 -0.06 -4.89
N LEU A 70 -8.60 0.21 -3.87
CA LEU A 70 -9.60 -0.75 -3.40
C LEU A 70 -10.80 -0.85 -4.34
N TRP A 71 -11.20 0.23 -5.02
CA TRP A 71 -12.21 0.19 -6.07
C TRP A 71 -11.78 -0.72 -7.23
N ILE A 72 -10.51 -0.65 -7.63
CA ILE A 72 -9.95 -1.53 -8.65
C ILE A 72 -9.95 -3.00 -8.18
N GLN A 73 -9.59 -3.26 -6.92
CA GLN A 73 -9.64 -4.61 -6.34
C GLN A 73 -11.07 -5.14 -6.22
N ALA A 74 -12.01 -4.31 -5.77
CA ALA A 74 -13.42 -4.66 -5.67
C ALA A 74 -14.04 -4.93 -7.06
N ALA A 75 -13.66 -4.15 -8.08
CA ALA A 75 -14.08 -4.43 -9.46
C ALA A 75 -13.54 -5.78 -9.94
N SER A 76 -12.27 -6.09 -9.66
CA SER A 76 -11.68 -7.41 -9.97
C SER A 76 -12.40 -8.55 -9.26
N ALA A 77 -12.63 -8.44 -7.95
CA ALA A 77 -13.37 -9.42 -7.16
C ALA A 77 -14.84 -9.57 -7.60
N LYS A 78 -15.47 -8.49 -8.08
CA LYS A 78 -16.83 -8.54 -8.63
C LYS A 78 -16.90 -9.29 -9.95
N ILE A 79 -15.86 -9.19 -10.79
CA ILE A 79 -15.79 -9.85 -12.10
C ILE A 79 -15.41 -11.33 -11.97
N PHE A 80 -14.41 -11.63 -11.13
CA PHE A 80 -13.81 -12.98 -11.03
C PHE A 80 -14.25 -13.78 -9.79
N GLY A 81 -15.09 -13.19 -8.94
CA GLY A 81 -15.47 -13.75 -7.64
C GLY A 81 -14.45 -13.40 -6.54
N PHE A 82 -14.93 -13.16 -5.33
CA PHE A 82 -14.08 -12.81 -4.19
C PHE A 82 -13.15 -13.97 -3.83
N SER A 83 -11.86 -13.79 -4.12
CA SER A 83 -10.80 -14.77 -3.87
C SER A 83 -9.46 -14.05 -3.75
N GLY A 84 -8.48 -14.70 -3.11
CA GLY A 84 -7.11 -14.18 -3.04
C GLY A 84 -6.54 -13.79 -4.41
N PHE A 85 -6.67 -14.68 -5.39
CA PHE A 85 -6.23 -14.41 -6.76
C PHE A 85 -6.88 -13.15 -7.35
N SER A 86 -8.20 -12.98 -7.22
CA SER A 86 -8.91 -11.80 -7.75
C SER A 86 -8.45 -10.48 -7.13
N LEU A 87 -8.04 -10.47 -5.86
CA LEU A 87 -7.56 -9.27 -5.16
C LEU A 87 -6.13 -8.91 -5.57
N LEU A 88 -5.29 -9.93 -5.79
CA LEU A 88 -3.88 -9.75 -6.15
C LEU A 88 -3.67 -9.50 -7.65
N LEU A 89 -4.62 -9.93 -8.50
CA LEU A 89 -4.55 -9.82 -9.96
C LEU A 89 -4.24 -8.39 -10.45
N PRO A 90 -4.92 -7.32 -9.98
CA PRO A 90 -4.61 -5.96 -10.41
C PRO A 90 -3.17 -5.53 -10.07
N GLN A 91 -2.66 -5.93 -8.91
CA GLN A 91 -1.30 -5.58 -8.47
C GLN A 91 -0.26 -6.34 -9.31
N ALA A 92 -0.47 -7.64 -9.55
CA ALA A 92 0.40 -8.45 -10.38
C ALA A 92 0.51 -7.89 -11.81
N LEU A 93 -0.61 -7.49 -12.41
CA LEU A 93 -0.65 -6.83 -13.73
C LEU A 93 0.02 -5.45 -13.70
N ALA A 94 -0.24 -4.65 -12.67
CA ALA A 94 0.35 -3.33 -12.53
C ALA A 94 1.88 -3.39 -12.38
N GLY A 95 2.42 -4.42 -11.73
CA GLY A 95 3.84 -4.69 -11.66
C GLY A 95 4.48 -4.96 -13.03
N ILE A 96 3.84 -5.80 -13.85
CA ILE A 96 4.31 -6.10 -15.21
C ILE A 96 4.28 -4.84 -16.09
N LEU A 97 3.20 -4.07 -16.02
CA LEU A 97 3.07 -2.82 -16.75
C LEU A 97 4.11 -1.78 -16.30
N SER A 98 4.42 -1.73 -15.00
CA SER A 98 5.46 -0.83 -14.46
C SER A 98 6.83 -1.13 -15.06
N VAL A 99 7.19 -2.42 -15.22
CA VAL A 99 8.43 -2.85 -15.90
C VAL A 99 8.47 -2.34 -17.34
N TYR A 100 7.36 -2.45 -18.07
CA TYR A 100 7.26 -1.93 -19.42
C TYR A 100 7.40 -0.40 -19.48
N VAL A 101 6.67 0.32 -18.63
CA VAL A 101 6.71 1.79 -18.63
C VAL A 101 8.11 2.29 -18.23
N LEU A 102 8.74 1.67 -17.24
CA LEU A 102 10.11 2.01 -16.84
C LEU A 102 11.11 1.78 -17.98
N TYR A 103 11.05 0.63 -18.67
CA TYR A 103 11.83 0.38 -19.89
C TYR A 103 11.66 1.52 -20.89
N ARG A 104 10.40 1.90 -21.15
CA ARG A 104 10.05 2.92 -22.14
C ARG A 104 10.55 4.31 -21.75
N LEU A 105 10.55 4.65 -20.46
CA LEU A 105 11.05 5.92 -19.93
C LEU A 105 12.58 6.00 -20.08
N VAL A 106 13.29 5.00 -19.59
CA VAL A 106 14.77 5.01 -19.57
C VAL A 106 15.34 4.88 -20.98
N ARG A 107 14.74 4.04 -21.84
CA ARG A 107 15.24 3.88 -23.22
C ARG A 107 15.18 5.16 -24.05
N ARG A 108 14.28 6.08 -23.70
CA ARG A 108 14.06 7.31 -24.44
C ARG A 108 15.29 8.22 -24.36
N THR A 109 15.92 8.26 -23.19
CA THR A 109 17.05 9.15 -22.90
C THR A 109 18.39 8.44 -23.03
N PHE A 110 18.49 7.19 -22.58
CA PHE A 110 19.77 6.46 -22.46
C PHE A 110 19.92 5.30 -23.44
N GLY A 111 18.98 5.15 -24.36
CA GLY A 111 18.97 4.09 -25.36
C GLY A 111 18.50 2.73 -24.84
N PRO A 112 18.31 1.75 -25.75
CA PRO A 112 17.59 0.53 -25.41
C PRO A 112 18.26 -0.36 -24.36
N ALA A 113 19.59 -0.45 -24.34
CA ALA A 113 20.33 -1.27 -23.38
C ALA A 113 20.11 -0.80 -21.93
N ALA A 114 20.23 0.51 -21.69
CA ALA A 114 19.92 1.11 -20.39
C ALA A 114 18.46 0.88 -19.98
N GLY A 115 17.54 0.96 -20.93
CA GLY A 115 16.13 0.62 -20.70
C GLY A 115 15.94 -0.83 -20.26
N LEU A 116 16.59 -1.78 -20.93
CA LEU A 116 16.51 -3.20 -20.57
C LEU A 116 17.12 -3.46 -19.18
N LEU A 117 18.24 -2.83 -18.86
CA LEU A 117 18.87 -2.94 -17.54
C LEU A 117 17.97 -2.36 -16.44
N ALA A 118 17.33 -1.23 -16.65
CA ALA A 118 16.39 -0.65 -15.69
C ALA A 118 15.16 -1.56 -15.48
N ALA A 119 14.61 -2.12 -16.56
CA ALA A 119 13.51 -3.07 -16.49
C ALA A 119 13.89 -4.34 -15.73
N LEU A 120 15.05 -4.90 -16.04
CA LEU A 120 15.58 -6.08 -15.36
C LEU A 120 15.84 -5.80 -13.88
N ALA A 121 16.41 -4.64 -13.55
CA ALA A 121 16.63 -4.23 -12.16
C ALA A 121 15.33 -4.18 -11.37
N LEU A 122 14.25 -3.62 -11.95
CA LEU A 122 12.94 -3.59 -11.28
C LEU A 122 12.34 -5.00 -11.09
N VAL A 123 12.48 -5.88 -12.09
CA VAL A 123 12.00 -7.28 -12.02
C VAL A 123 12.76 -8.08 -10.97
N LEU A 124 14.07 -7.87 -10.85
CA LEU A 124 14.94 -8.61 -9.93
C LEU A 124 14.99 -8.01 -8.52
N THR A 125 14.35 -6.87 -8.29
CA THR A 125 14.28 -6.24 -6.96
C THR A 125 13.30 -7.02 -6.08
N PRO A 126 13.74 -7.72 -5.01
CA PRO A 126 12.86 -8.63 -4.27
C PRO A 126 11.63 -7.96 -3.66
N ILE A 127 11.79 -6.74 -3.12
CA ILE A 127 10.67 -6.00 -2.54
C ILE A 127 9.61 -5.63 -3.57
N SER A 128 9.99 -5.41 -4.84
CA SER A 128 9.04 -5.18 -5.94
C SER A 128 8.17 -6.41 -6.17
N VAL A 129 8.78 -7.61 -6.21
CA VAL A 129 8.05 -8.87 -6.38
C VAL A 129 7.11 -9.14 -5.22
N VAL A 130 7.55 -8.89 -3.99
CA VAL A 130 6.70 -9.04 -2.78
C VAL A 130 5.48 -8.12 -2.87
N MET A 131 5.68 -6.83 -3.17
CA MET A 131 4.59 -5.86 -3.24
C MET A 131 3.62 -6.13 -4.39
N ASN A 132 4.11 -6.57 -5.56
CA ASN A 132 3.26 -6.93 -6.71
C ASN A 132 2.36 -8.14 -6.43
N ARG A 133 2.68 -8.93 -5.40
CA ARG A 133 1.97 -10.15 -5.01
C ARG A 133 1.20 -9.98 -3.69
N ASP A 134 1.04 -8.75 -3.23
CA ASP A 134 0.22 -8.36 -2.08
C ASP A 134 -0.97 -7.50 -2.57
N ASN A 135 -1.95 -7.23 -1.71
CA ASN A 135 -3.11 -6.39 -2.03
C ASN A 135 -2.96 -4.95 -1.49
N ASN A 136 -1.77 -4.58 -0.99
CA ASN A 136 -1.42 -3.19 -0.69
C ASN A 136 -1.52 -2.27 -1.94
N MET A 137 -1.71 -0.96 -1.74
CA MET A 137 -1.92 0.01 -2.84
C MET A 137 -0.66 0.39 -3.63
N ASP A 138 0.52 -0.06 -3.18
CA ASP A 138 1.84 0.37 -3.66
C ASP A 138 2.06 0.16 -5.16
N THR A 139 1.78 -1.04 -5.67
CA THR A 139 2.12 -1.36 -7.07
C THR A 139 1.27 -0.58 -8.06
N LEU A 140 -0.04 -0.42 -7.79
CA LEU A 140 -0.91 0.47 -8.58
C LEU A 140 -0.45 1.94 -8.51
N LEU A 141 -0.01 2.40 -7.34
CA LEU A 141 0.54 3.75 -7.20
C LEU A 141 1.79 3.91 -8.07
N VAL A 142 2.75 2.98 -7.99
CA VAL A 142 3.99 3.03 -8.78
C VAL A 142 3.69 3.08 -10.28
N LEU A 143 2.80 2.22 -10.79
CA LEU A 143 2.39 2.26 -12.20
C LEU A 143 1.82 3.63 -12.57
N THR A 144 0.92 4.15 -11.74
CA THR A 144 0.24 5.43 -11.97
C THR A 144 1.24 6.58 -12.01
N LEU A 145 2.21 6.61 -11.11
CA LEU A 145 3.26 7.63 -11.08
C LEU A 145 4.26 7.49 -12.23
N LEU A 146 4.58 6.27 -12.68
CA LEU A 146 5.39 6.05 -13.89
C LEU A 146 4.69 6.56 -15.15
N LEU A 147 3.37 6.35 -15.27
CA LEU A 147 2.56 6.94 -16.34
C LEU A 147 2.50 8.48 -16.21
N GLY A 148 2.43 9.01 -14.99
CA GLY A 148 2.55 10.43 -14.72
C GLY A 148 3.89 11.00 -15.19
N ALA A 149 4.99 10.30 -14.90
CA ALA A 149 6.36 10.65 -15.31
C ALA A 149 6.49 10.69 -16.83
N TRP A 150 5.89 9.70 -17.51
CA TRP A 150 5.80 9.68 -18.98
C TRP A 150 5.12 10.94 -19.52
N CYS A 151 4.00 11.31 -18.92
CA CYS A 151 3.21 12.46 -19.36
C CYS A 151 3.94 13.79 -19.12
N VAL A 152 4.59 13.98 -17.97
CA VAL A 152 5.34 15.23 -17.72
C VAL A 152 6.57 15.35 -18.62
N LEU A 153 7.28 14.26 -18.91
CA LEU A 153 8.37 14.28 -19.89
C LEU A 153 7.88 14.77 -21.26
N LYS A 154 6.76 14.20 -21.72
CA LYS A 154 6.10 14.63 -22.95
C LYS A 154 5.66 16.10 -22.89
N ALA A 155 5.11 16.54 -21.76
CA ALA A 155 4.69 17.90 -21.56
C ALA A 155 5.86 18.89 -21.64
N SER A 156 7.00 18.56 -21.00
CA SER A 156 8.21 19.38 -21.00
C SER A 156 8.80 19.48 -22.39
N GLU A 157 8.99 18.36 -23.10
CA GLU A 157 9.58 18.38 -24.45
C GLU A 157 8.75 19.18 -25.45
N MET A 158 7.42 19.07 -25.37
CA MET A 158 6.50 19.66 -26.37
C MET A 158 5.91 21.00 -25.93
N GLY A 159 6.15 21.46 -24.70
CA GLY A 159 5.44 22.61 -24.13
C GLY A 159 3.92 22.41 -24.05
N SER A 160 3.46 21.17 -23.85
CA SER A 160 2.04 20.83 -24.00
C SER A 160 1.26 20.87 -22.69
N LEU A 161 0.25 21.74 -22.60
CA LEU A 161 -0.66 21.79 -21.45
C LEU A 161 -1.42 20.47 -21.28
N ARG A 162 -1.91 19.87 -22.36
CA ARG A 162 -2.70 18.63 -22.30
C ARG A 162 -1.94 17.49 -21.61
N TRP A 163 -0.66 17.31 -21.96
CA TRP A 163 0.19 16.30 -21.33
C TRP A 163 0.53 16.64 -19.88
N LEU A 164 0.68 17.92 -19.55
CA LEU A 164 0.89 18.33 -18.16
C LEU A 164 -0.35 18.04 -17.31
N LEU A 165 -1.55 18.39 -17.80
CA LEU A 165 -2.81 18.12 -17.12
C LEU A 165 -3.04 16.61 -16.96
N LEU A 166 -2.73 15.80 -17.97
CA LEU A 166 -2.80 14.34 -17.87
C LEU A 166 -1.81 13.80 -16.82
N SER A 167 -0.60 14.38 -16.73
CA SER A 167 0.38 13.99 -15.71
C SER A 167 -0.16 14.22 -14.31
N VAL A 168 -0.61 15.44 -14.00
CA VAL A 168 -1.13 15.76 -12.65
C VAL A 168 -2.47 15.11 -12.34
N LEU A 169 -3.30 14.82 -13.36
CA LEU A 169 -4.48 13.96 -13.21
C LEU A 169 -4.06 12.59 -12.67
N LEU A 170 -3.05 11.94 -13.26
CA LEU A 170 -2.54 10.65 -12.79
C LEU A 170 -1.95 10.78 -11.37
N VAL A 171 -1.25 11.85 -11.05
CA VAL A 171 -0.76 12.07 -9.67
C VAL A 171 -1.92 12.24 -8.68
N GLY A 172 -2.99 12.93 -9.06
CA GLY A 172 -4.20 13.05 -8.22
C GLY A 172 -4.96 11.73 -8.06
N LEU A 173 -4.95 10.88 -9.08
CA LEU A 173 -5.41 9.48 -8.94
C LEU A 173 -4.50 8.71 -7.97
N GLY A 174 -3.18 8.91 -8.04
CA GLY A 174 -2.23 8.36 -7.06
C GLY A 174 -2.51 8.83 -5.63
N PHE A 175 -2.91 10.09 -5.43
CA PHE A 175 -3.36 10.59 -4.13
C PHE A 175 -4.60 9.82 -3.65
N ASN A 176 -5.54 9.53 -4.54
CA ASN A 176 -6.69 8.66 -4.23
C ASN A 176 -6.33 7.17 -4.08
N MET A 177 -5.05 6.77 -4.17
CA MET A 177 -4.55 5.45 -3.78
C MET A 177 -3.78 5.50 -2.45
N LYS A 178 -2.93 6.51 -2.25
CA LYS A 178 -2.00 6.55 -1.12
C LYS A 178 -1.69 7.96 -0.58
N THR A 179 -2.63 8.89 -0.70
CA THR A 179 -2.56 10.27 -0.14
C THR A 179 -1.24 11.00 -0.48
N LEU A 180 -0.63 11.67 0.50
CA LEU A 180 0.56 12.50 0.35
C LEU A 180 1.81 11.74 -0.11
N GLU A 181 1.86 10.41 0.02
CA GLU A 181 2.95 9.62 -0.54
C GLU A 181 3.04 9.77 -2.07
N ALA A 182 1.90 9.91 -2.75
CA ALA A 182 1.85 10.19 -4.18
C ALA A 182 2.45 11.56 -4.56
N TYR A 183 2.50 12.51 -3.61
CA TYR A 183 2.97 13.86 -3.84
C TYR A 183 4.48 14.02 -3.75
N LEU A 184 5.21 12.99 -3.32
CA LEU A 184 6.68 13.02 -3.25
C LEU A 184 7.33 13.34 -4.61
N ILE A 185 6.68 12.98 -5.72
CA ILE A 185 7.19 13.24 -7.07
C ILE A 185 6.77 14.60 -7.65
N VAL A 186 5.82 15.30 -7.03
CA VAL A 186 5.27 16.58 -7.54
C VAL A 186 6.34 17.66 -7.70
N PRO A 187 7.26 17.88 -6.73
CA PRO A 187 8.34 18.86 -6.90
C PRO A 187 9.22 18.54 -8.12
N ALA A 188 9.57 17.28 -8.33
CA ALA A 188 10.38 16.85 -9.46
C ALA A 188 9.65 17.08 -10.80
N PHE A 189 8.35 16.79 -10.87
CA PHE A 189 7.55 17.03 -12.09
C PHE A 189 7.40 18.51 -12.38
N GLY A 190 7.12 19.31 -11.34
CA GLY A 190 7.02 20.76 -11.45
C GLY A 190 8.32 21.39 -11.94
N LEU A 191 9.46 21.00 -11.37
CA LEU A 191 10.78 21.46 -11.80
C LEU A 191 11.12 21.03 -13.22
N LEU A 192 10.85 19.77 -13.58
CA LEU A 192 11.08 19.26 -14.93
C LEU A 192 10.28 20.05 -15.98
N TYR A 193 9.03 20.43 -15.67
CA TYR A 193 8.23 21.26 -16.56
C TYR A 193 8.70 22.71 -16.58
N LEU A 194 8.97 23.28 -15.41
CA LEU A 194 9.40 24.66 -15.25
C LEU A 194 10.71 24.94 -15.97
N LEU A 195 11.67 24.01 -15.90
CA LEU A 195 13.00 24.17 -16.48
C LEU A 195 13.10 23.62 -17.91
N GLY A 196 12.39 22.52 -18.20
CA GLY A 196 12.52 21.80 -19.47
C GLY A 196 11.56 22.23 -20.58
N SER A 197 10.51 23.01 -20.28
CA SER A 197 9.55 23.45 -21.29
C SER A 197 10.12 24.47 -22.28
N PRO A 198 9.84 24.41 -23.60
CA PRO A 198 10.28 25.43 -24.56
C PRO A 198 9.48 26.74 -24.48
N LEU A 199 8.43 26.81 -23.64
CA LEU A 199 7.56 27.98 -23.52
C LEU A 199 8.24 29.13 -22.78
N SER A 200 7.68 30.34 -22.84
CA SER A 200 8.11 31.47 -22.00
C SER A 200 7.73 31.24 -20.52
N TRP A 201 8.50 31.82 -19.59
CA TRP A 201 8.29 31.66 -18.13
C TRP A 201 6.86 31.96 -17.68
N GLY A 202 6.22 33.01 -18.22
CA GLY A 202 4.83 33.34 -17.89
C GLY A 202 3.84 32.24 -18.30
N LYS A 203 4.00 31.65 -19.49
CA LYS A 203 3.16 30.51 -19.93
C LYS A 203 3.39 29.27 -19.08
N ARG A 204 4.66 29.00 -18.70
CA ARG A 204 4.99 27.89 -17.78
C ARG A 204 4.29 28.07 -16.45
N ALA A 205 4.30 29.28 -15.88
CA ALA A 205 3.62 29.59 -14.64
C ALA A 205 2.10 29.35 -14.74
N VAL A 206 1.43 29.84 -15.80
CA VAL A 206 0.00 29.58 -16.03
C VAL A 206 -0.29 28.09 -16.15
N HIS A 207 0.52 27.35 -16.90
CA HIS A 207 0.36 25.91 -17.04
C HIS A 207 0.50 25.18 -15.70
N LEU A 208 1.49 25.56 -14.88
CA LEU A 208 1.68 25.00 -13.54
C LEU A 208 0.54 25.34 -12.59
N LEU A 209 -0.02 26.55 -12.68
CA LEU A 209 -1.21 26.94 -11.89
C LEU A 209 -2.44 26.11 -12.27
N LEU A 210 -2.70 25.93 -13.57
CA LEU A 210 -3.79 25.07 -14.05
C LEU A 210 -3.57 23.61 -13.65
N ALA A 211 -2.32 23.15 -13.72
CA ALA A 211 -1.96 21.80 -13.29
C ALA A 211 -2.16 21.60 -11.78
N LEU A 212 -1.79 22.59 -10.96
CA LEU A 212 -2.05 22.58 -9.52
C LEU A 212 -3.55 22.52 -9.23
N LEU A 213 -4.37 23.30 -9.95
CA LEU A 213 -5.83 23.26 -9.78
C LEU A 213 -6.39 21.88 -10.08
N VAL A 214 -6.01 21.27 -11.21
CA VAL A 214 -6.46 19.92 -11.58
C VAL A 214 -5.99 18.89 -10.55
N LEU A 215 -4.74 18.97 -10.11
CA LEU A 215 -4.19 18.09 -9.07
C LEU A 215 -5.05 18.14 -7.81
N LEU A 216 -5.31 19.34 -7.29
CA LEU A 216 -6.08 19.53 -6.05
C LEU A 216 -7.53 19.06 -6.21
N VAL A 217 -8.19 19.40 -7.32
CA VAL A 217 -9.59 18.98 -7.57
C VAL A 217 -9.71 17.46 -7.60
N VAL A 218 -8.81 16.77 -8.30
CA VAL A 218 -8.85 15.30 -8.40
C VAL A 218 -8.51 14.67 -7.05
N SER A 219 -7.43 15.10 -6.41
CA SER A 219 -6.97 14.55 -5.12
C SER A 219 -7.99 14.71 -4.01
N LEU A 220 -8.61 15.89 -3.90
CA LEU A 220 -9.52 16.21 -2.79
C LEU A 220 -10.96 15.75 -3.04
N SER A 221 -11.30 15.36 -4.28
CA SER A 221 -12.69 15.03 -4.68
C SER A 221 -13.38 14.04 -3.74
N TRP A 222 -12.75 12.89 -3.45
CA TRP A 222 -13.34 11.89 -2.58
C TRP A 222 -13.31 12.30 -1.10
N LEU A 223 -12.18 12.81 -0.61
CA LEU A 223 -12.03 13.20 0.80
C LEU A 223 -13.07 14.26 1.18
N VAL A 224 -13.26 15.27 0.32
CA VAL A 224 -14.26 16.32 0.52
C VAL A 224 -15.68 15.74 0.45
N ALA A 225 -15.96 14.83 -0.48
CA ALA A 225 -17.27 14.18 -0.55
C ALA A 225 -17.58 13.37 0.72
N VAL A 226 -16.59 12.68 1.29
CA VAL A 226 -16.72 11.95 2.55
C VAL A 226 -16.93 12.90 3.72
N ASP A 227 -16.08 13.91 3.87
CA ASP A 227 -16.14 14.84 5.00
C ASP A 227 -17.40 15.73 4.98
N LEU A 228 -17.95 16.03 3.80
CA LEU A 228 -19.23 16.73 3.64
C LEU A 228 -20.45 15.83 3.87
N THR A 229 -20.29 14.50 3.83
CA THR A 229 -21.40 13.59 4.16
C THR A 229 -21.64 13.61 5.68
N PRO A 230 -22.89 13.80 6.14
CA PRO A 230 -23.20 13.83 7.58
C PRO A 230 -22.70 12.58 8.29
N ALA A 231 -22.12 12.74 9.49
CA ALA A 231 -21.55 11.63 10.26
C ALA A 231 -22.54 10.49 10.57
N SER A 232 -23.85 10.78 10.59
CA SER A 232 -24.90 9.76 10.75
C SER A 232 -25.19 8.94 9.49
N GLN A 233 -24.63 9.32 8.34
CA GLN A 233 -24.86 8.68 7.03
C GLN A 233 -23.60 8.04 6.44
N ARG A 234 -22.46 8.09 7.15
CA ARG A 234 -21.19 7.50 6.72
C ARG A 234 -20.51 6.72 7.84
N PRO A 235 -19.62 5.78 7.52
CA PRO A 235 -18.80 5.12 8.52
C PRO A 235 -17.89 6.12 9.24
N TYR A 236 -17.45 5.76 10.44
CA TYR A 236 -16.38 6.46 11.15
C TYR A 236 -15.06 6.35 10.38
N ILE A 237 -14.33 7.44 10.23
CA ILE A 237 -13.05 7.44 9.51
C ILE A 237 -11.97 6.78 10.36
N GLY A 238 -11.56 5.58 9.95
CA GLY A 238 -10.54 4.79 10.65
C GLY A 238 -9.22 5.56 10.77
N SER A 239 -8.55 5.42 11.93
CA SER A 239 -7.26 6.08 12.20
C SER A 239 -7.28 7.63 12.21
N SER A 240 -8.45 8.25 12.32
CA SER A 240 -8.62 9.70 12.56
C SER A 240 -9.06 9.97 14.00
N GLN A 241 -8.84 11.20 14.50
CA GLN A 241 -9.32 11.64 15.82
C GLN A 241 -10.65 12.41 15.73
N ALA A 242 -10.85 13.16 14.64
CA ALA A 242 -11.99 14.03 14.42
C ALA A 242 -12.99 13.47 13.40
N ASN A 243 -12.93 12.16 13.08
CA ASN A 243 -13.80 11.52 12.10
C ASN A 243 -13.72 12.20 10.71
N SER A 244 -12.51 12.53 10.26
CA SER A 244 -12.23 13.28 9.02
C SER A 244 -11.15 12.63 8.17
N GLU A 245 -11.42 12.51 6.87
CA GLU A 245 -10.48 12.04 5.86
C GLU A 245 -9.39 13.08 5.56
N ILE A 246 -9.71 14.38 5.60
CA ILE A 246 -8.70 15.44 5.43
C ILE A 246 -7.69 15.41 6.58
N GLU A 247 -8.17 15.27 7.82
CA GLU A 247 -7.30 15.11 9.00
C GLU A 247 -6.42 13.86 8.86
N LEU A 248 -7.01 12.71 8.47
CA LEU A 248 -6.27 11.47 8.26
C LEU A 248 -5.18 11.63 7.18
N ALA A 249 -5.51 12.25 6.05
CA ALA A 249 -4.61 12.44 4.92
C ALA A 249 -3.44 13.38 5.23
N LEU A 250 -3.69 14.51 5.91
CA LEU A 250 -2.66 15.49 6.25
C LEU A 250 -1.86 15.07 7.51
N GLY A 251 -2.52 14.44 8.48
CA GLY A 251 -1.93 14.00 9.74
C GLY A 251 -1.23 12.65 9.61
N TYR A 252 -1.93 11.58 9.99
CA TYR A 252 -1.38 10.24 10.14
C TYR A 252 -0.78 9.67 8.84
N ASN A 253 -1.43 9.87 7.69
CA ASN A 253 -0.89 9.45 6.40
C ASN A 253 0.11 10.45 5.79
N GLY A 254 0.35 11.58 6.45
CA GLY A 254 1.07 12.73 5.93
C GLY A 254 2.23 13.18 6.79
N LEU A 255 2.06 14.35 7.42
CA LEU A 255 3.10 15.03 8.20
C LEU A 255 3.71 14.13 9.27
N GLN A 256 2.89 13.33 9.97
CA GLN A 256 3.37 12.46 11.06
C GLN A 256 4.34 11.38 10.58
N ARG A 257 4.27 10.97 9.29
CA ARG A 257 5.23 10.03 8.70
C ARG A 257 6.57 10.68 8.38
N LEU A 258 6.59 11.99 8.13
CA LEU A 258 7.80 12.76 7.84
C LEU A 258 8.48 13.27 9.11
N THR A 259 7.70 13.71 10.10
CA THR A 259 8.21 14.28 11.36
C THR A 259 8.46 13.22 12.43
N GLY A 260 8.02 11.98 12.20
CA GLY A 260 8.04 10.90 13.18
C GLY A 260 6.77 10.89 14.06
N MET A 261 6.34 9.69 14.44
CA MET A 261 5.22 9.51 15.37
C MET A 261 5.74 9.56 16.81
N SER A 262 5.49 10.67 17.52
CA SER A 262 5.49 10.67 18.98
C SER A 262 4.26 9.91 19.45
N ARG A 263 4.33 8.57 19.52
CA ARG A 263 3.30 7.77 20.19
C ARG A 263 3.37 8.05 21.70
N PRO A 264 2.30 8.52 22.36
CA PRO A 264 2.16 8.33 23.80
C PRO A 264 2.03 6.81 24.02
N GLY A 265 3.09 6.14 24.48
CA GLY A 265 3.09 4.71 24.82
C GLY A 265 3.95 3.78 23.94
N GLY A 266 4.82 4.31 23.07
CA GLY A 266 5.82 3.51 22.35
C GLY A 266 7.17 3.51 23.08
N ASP A 267 7.52 2.35 23.63
CA ASP A 267 8.73 2.00 24.37
C ASP A 267 10.01 2.77 23.94
N GLY A 268 10.29 3.85 24.66
CA GLY A 268 11.60 4.52 24.74
C GLY A 268 12.42 3.98 25.91
N GLY A 269 12.26 2.71 26.24
CA GLY A 269 12.88 2.04 27.39
C GLY A 269 14.30 1.57 27.13
N ASN A 270 15.24 2.32 27.72
CA ASN A 270 16.42 1.76 28.39
C ASN A 270 17.66 1.36 27.55
N ARG A 271 18.32 2.36 26.94
CA ARG A 271 19.79 2.34 26.80
C ARG A 271 20.43 2.97 28.05
N ASN A 272 20.45 2.21 29.15
CA ASN A 272 21.43 2.33 30.23
C ASN A 272 21.14 1.26 31.28
N VAL A 273 21.60 0.04 31.04
CA VAL A 273 21.85 -0.94 32.11
C VAL A 273 23.37 -0.93 32.33
N PRO A 274 23.88 -0.41 33.46
CA PRO A 274 25.29 -0.62 33.82
C PRO A 274 25.48 -2.12 34.12
N PRO A 275 26.67 -2.70 33.86
CA PRO A 275 26.89 -4.10 34.16
C PRO A 275 26.84 -4.30 35.69
N SER A 276 25.85 -5.04 36.17
CA SER A 276 25.79 -5.45 37.57
C SER A 276 26.96 -6.40 37.84
N SER A 277 27.93 -5.91 38.61
CA SER A 277 29.04 -6.67 39.14
C SER A 277 28.55 -7.83 40.00
N SER A 278 29.12 -9.00 39.73
CA SER A 278 29.05 -10.23 40.51
C SER A 278 29.27 -10.01 42.00
N SER A 279 28.27 -10.33 42.84
CA SER A 279 28.48 -10.57 44.27
C SER A 279 28.08 -12.01 44.60
N ARG A 280 29.09 -12.86 44.73
CA ARG A 280 29.03 -14.18 45.37
C ARG A 280 28.63 -14.02 46.84
N SER A 281 27.79 -14.91 47.35
CA SER A 281 27.78 -15.34 48.76
C SER A 281 27.03 -16.68 48.91
N PRO A 282 27.35 -17.48 49.94
CA PRO A 282 27.66 -18.90 49.75
C PRO A 282 26.58 -19.87 50.25
N SER A 283 26.61 -21.08 49.69
CA SER A 283 25.87 -22.27 50.13
C SER A 283 26.33 -22.77 51.50
N PRO A 284 25.46 -23.36 52.33
CA PRO A 284 25.86 -24.32 53.34
C PRO A 284 25.49 -25.77 52.96
N SER A 285 26.35 -26.68 53.37
CA SER A 285 26.37 -28.12 53.11
C SER A 285 25.80 -28.96 54.28
N VAL A 286 25.00 -29.98 53.93
CA VAL A 286 24.87 -31.36 54.48
C VAL A 286 24.29 -31.63 55.89
N ALA A 287 23.05 -32.18 55.91
CA ALA A 287 22.43 -33.40 56.54
C ALA A 287 22.75 -33.85 58.02
N PRO A 288 21.99 -34.78 58.69
CA PRO A 288 20.92 -35.70 58.21
C PRO A 288 19.70 -36.01 59.13
N ALA A 289 18.75 -36.80 58.57
CA ALA A 289 17.84 -37.82 59.15
C ALA A 289 16.59 -37.44 59.99
N GLY A 290 15.43 -38.01 59.61
CA GLY A 290 14.30 -38.26 60.52
C GLY A 290 12.88 -38.24 59.94
N SER A 291 12.41 -39.39 59.43
CA SER A 291 11.04 -39.96 59.47
C SER A 291 9.75 -39.12 59.28
N ASN A 292 8.90 -39.67 58.39
CA ASN A 292 7.45 -39.89 58.51
C ASN A 292 6.38 -38.91 57.92
N LEU A 293 5.64 -39.49 56.95
CA LEU A 293 4.18 -39.52 56.74
C LEU A 293 3.45 -38.48 55.84
N GLN A 294 3.01 -39.01 54.68
CA GLN A 294 1.68 -38.90 54.01
C GLN A 294 1.18 -37.53 53.43
N PRO A 295 0.21 -37.49 52.48
CA PRO A 295 0.27 -36.76 51.21
C PRO A 295 -0.90 -35.72 51.08
N PRO A 296 -1.13 -35.06 49.93
CA PRO A 296 -1.70 -33.71 49.87
C PRO A 296 -3.23 -33.67 49.67
N SER A 297 -3.83 -32.48 49.83
CA SER A 297 -5.13 -32.12 49.23
C SER A 297 -5.26 -30.60 49.05
N PRO A 298 -6.07 -30.15 48.07
CA PRO A 298 -5.79 -28.94 47.29
C PRO A 298 -6.54 -27.71 47.78
N SER A 299 -5.94 -26.52 47.60
CA SER A 299 -6.65 -25.25 47.69
C SER A 299 -6.83 -24.64 46.30
N SER A 300 -8.09 -24.28 46.06
CA SER A 300 -8.65 -23.59 44.91
C SER A 300 -8.16 -22.15 44.80
N GLY A 301 -7.72 -21.75 43.60
CA GLY A 301 -7.50 -20.36 43.24
C GLY A 301 -7.29 -20.20 41.73
N ALA A 302 -8.27 -19.61 41.04
CA ALA A 302 -8.09 -18.96 39.73
C ALA A 302 -7.79 -17.45 39.96
N PRO A 303 -7.43 -16.62 38.97
CA PRO A 303 -7.18 -16.88 37.54
C PRO A 303 -5.82 -16.34 37.04
N GLY A 304 -5.29 -16.92 35.96
CA GLY A 304 -4.14 -16.38 35.23
C GLY A 304 -4.26 -16.69 33.75
N GLY A 305 -4.41 -15.67 32.91
CA GLY A 305 -4.29 -15.79 31.45
C GLY A 305 -2.87 -16.17 31.03
N PRO A 306 -2.72 -16.74 29.83
CA PRO A 306 -2.06 -15.99 28.75
C PRO A 306 -2.80 -16.19 27.40
N GLY A 307 -2.79 -15.25 26.47
CA GLY A 307 -1.61 -14.89 25.71
C GLY A 307 -1.32 -15.97 24.66
N GLY A 308 -1.73 -15.75 23.41
CA GLY A 308 -1.44 -16.67 22.31
C GLY A 308 -2.07 -16.23 21.00
N GLY A 309 -1.27 -15.62 20.13
CA GLY A 309 -1.65 -15.28 18.77
C GLY A 309 -2.06 -16.51 17.97
N GLY A 310 -3.26 -16.46 17.40
CA GLY A 310 -3.74 -17.38 16.40
C GLY A 310 -4.36 -16.57 15.29
N ALA A 311 -3.76 -16.61 14.09
CA ALA A 311 -4.31 -16.03 12.89
C ALA A 311 -5.60 -16.79 12.51
N ASN A 312 -6.73 -16.32 13.03
CA ASN A 312 -8.03 -16.82 12.62
C ASN A 312 -8.40 -16.17 11.30
N ASN A 313 -8.42 -16.99 10.24
CA ASN A 313 -9.00 -16.64 8.95
C ASN A 313 -10.52 -16.42 9.14
N PRO A 314 -11.04 -15.19 9.04
CA PRO A 314 -12.46 -14.88 9.26
C PRO A 314 -13.36 -15.36 8.11
N PHE A 315 -12.81 -16.08 7.13
CA PHE A 315 -13.50 -16.57 5.95
C PHE A 315 -13.65 -18.10 5.91
N SER A 316 -13.49 -18.79 7.04
CA SER A 316 -13.84 -20.21 7.14
C SER A 316 -15.34 -20.40 6.94
N GLU A 317 -15.72 -20.94 5.78
CA GLU A 317 -17.10 -21.24 5.41
C GLU A 317 -17.70 -22.34 6.29
N GLY A 318 -18.93 -22.11 6.73
CA GLY A 318 -19.79 -23.06 7.42
C GLY A 318 -20.18 -24.23 6.52
N GLY A 319 -20.31 -25.39 7.15
CA GLY A 319 -20.51 -26.69 6.51
C GLY A 319 -21.76 -26.80 5.63
N SER A 320 -21.61 -27.66 4.61
CA SER A 320 -22.67 -28.16 3.75
C SER A 320 -23.74 -28.91 4.55
N PRO A 321 -25.04 -28.79 4.20
CA PRO A 321 -26.08 -29.68 4.71
C PRO A 321 -26.04 -31.02 3.97
N SER A 322 -25.93 -32.11 4.72
CA SER A 322 -26.09 -33.47 4.22
C SER A 322 -27.56 -33.75 3.89
N ILE A 323 -27.79 -34.29 2.69
CA ILE A 323 -29.04 -34.92 2.26
C ILE A 323 -29.06 -36.36 2.79
N LEU A 324 -30.28 -36.81 3.13
CA LEU A 324 -30.75 -38.06 3.77
C LEU A 324 -30.84 -38.00 5.30
#